data_AF-A0A1G9UG66-F1
#
_entry.id   AF-A0A1G9UG66-F1
#
_cell.length_a   1.000
_cell.length_b   1.000
_cell.length_c   1.000
_cell.angle_alpha   90.00
_cell.angle_beta   90.00
_cell.angle_gamma   90.00
#
_symmetry.space_group_name_H-M   'P 1'
#
loop_
_entity.id
_entity.type
_entity.pdbx_description
1 polymer ?
#
loop_
_entity_poly.entity_id
_entity_poly.type
_entity_poly.pdbx_seq_one_letter_code
_entity_poly.pdbx_strand_id
1 'polypeptide(L)'
;MGRAVARLADRHGARRAALGGILANVALYTAFIPTAVAADSTWVYWAFSFGFGSARPFVDNAVHILVVETSQEVAIERTNGVLSTGQSLGGIAGPSLAGALFAWSRISPIVGAIVCACAALICVARISGSAQPEPTEARTTGTSRALLRANRVALALSVSGFLSNVFAGCYSAVLPLYLLRVVQLPPQVYGLNSTIGLLLACTAFYGIGLGGWNSSTSSALLRSAHGPGGHGITTMYRSIVFAGAPLGSGLGALMGSFSPAWGVFTAGVGTAACGCVLAVMAGGDVGARVHC
;
A
#
# COMPACT_ATOMS: atom_id res chain seq x y z
N MET A 1 9.82 -6.92 -7.92
CA MET A 1 10.49 -6.21 -6.80
C MET A 1 10.41 -6.96 -5.47
N GLY A 2 9.27 -7.50 -5.03
CA GLY A 2 9.16 -8.18 -3.72
C GLY A 2 10.23 -9.25 -3.40
N ARG A 3 10.66 -10.03 -4.40
CA ARG A 3 11.78 -10.99 -4.25
C ARG A 3 13.12 -10.34 -3.90
N ALA A 4 13.41 -9.17 -4.45
CA ALA A 4 14.64 -8.45 -4.16
C ALA A 4 14.61 -7.88 -2.74
N VAL A 5 13.45 -7.36 -2.30
CA VAL A 5 13.24 -6.87 -0.94
C VAL A 5 13.41 -8.00 0.08
N ALA A 6 12.76 -9.15 -0.14
CA ALA A 6 12.86 -10.32 0.74
C ALA A 6 14.32 -10.77 0.85
N ARG A 7 15.03 -10.98 -0.28
CA ARG A 7 16.45 -11.35 -0.24
C ARG A 7 17.33 -10.32 0.48
N LEU A 8 17.01 -9.03 0.36
CA LEU A 8 17.78 -7.98 1.02
C LEU A 8 17.53 -8.00 2.53
N ALA A 9 16.27 -8.18 2.95
CA ALA A 9 15.87 -8.33 4.34
C ALA A 9 16.43 -9.61 4.97
N ASP A 10 16.40 -10.73 4.25
CA ASP A 10 16.97 -12.02 4.69
C ASP A 10 18.50 -11.90 4.90
N ARG A 11 19.19 -11.14 4.04
CA ARG A 11 20.66 -10.98 4.12
C ARG A 11 21.12 -9.95 5.14
N HIS A 12 20.38 -8.85 5.32
CA HIS A 12 20.83 -7.70 6.11
C HIS A 12 19.97 -7.44 7.35
N GLY A 13 18.88 -8.20 7.54
CA GLY A 13 17.84 -7.96 8.53
C GLY A 13 16.79 -6.96 8.05
N ALA A 14 15.55 -7.15 8.50
CA ALA A 14 14.41 -6.30 8.15
C ALA A 14 14.65 -4.82 8.53
N ARG A 15 15.30 -4.56 9.68
CA ARG A 15 15.65 -3.21 10.13
C ARG A 15 16.55 -2.49 9.12
N ARG A 16 17.62 -3.12 8.63
CA ARG A 16 18.54 -2.49 7.67
C ARG A 16 17.86 -2.27 6.32
N ALA A 17 17.02 -3.21 5.89
CA ALA A 17 16.22 -3.05 4.67
C ALA A 17 15.25 -1.86 4.79
N ALA A 18 14.58 -1.70 5.93
CA ALA A 18 13.69 -0.56 6.20
C ALA A 18 14.47 0.76 6.22
N LEU A 19 15.59 0.84 6.94
CA LEU A 19 16.45 2.03 6.97
C LEU A 19 16.95 2.41 5.57
N GLY A 20 17.43 1.43 4.79
CA GLY A 20 17.88 1.65 3.42
C GLY A 20 16.77 2.16 2.50
N GLY A 21 15.57 1.60 2.61
CA GLY A 21 14.40 2.08 1.85
C GLY A 21 13.97 3.50 2.25
N ILE A 22 13.99 3.83 3.54
CA ILE A 22 13.64 5.18 4.02
C ILE A 22 14.70 6.19 3.56
N LEU A 23 15.99 5.86 3.65
CA LEU A 23 17.07 6.69 3.13
C LEU A 23 16.94 6.92 1.62
N ALA A 24 16.60 5.88 0.86
CA ALA A 24 16.34 6.01 -0.58
C ALA A 24 15.16 6.97 -0.86
N ASN A 25 14.08 6.90 -0.07
CA ASN A 25 12.97 7.84 -0.19
C ASN A 25 13.39 9.29 0.12
N VAL A 26 14.16 9.51 1.18
CA VAL A 26 14.71 10.85 1.50
C VAL A 26 15.55 11.37 0.34
N ALA A 27 16.48 10.56 -0.16
CA ALA A 27 17.34 10.93 -1.28
C ALA A 27 16.53 11.26 -2.54
N LEU A 28 15.50 10.48 -2.86
CA LEU A 28 14.59 10.74 -3.98
C LEU A 28 13.82 12.05 -3.81
N TYR A 29 13.27 12.32 -2.63
CA TYR A 29 12.60 13.60 -2.35
C TYR A 29 13.56 14.78 -2.46
N THR A 30 14.77 14.68 -1.90
CA THR A 30 15.78 15.74 -1.98
C THR A 30 16.22 15.99 -3.42
N ALA A 31 16.47 14.93 -4.20
CA ALA A 31 16.83 15.03 -5.61
C ALA A 31 15.71 15.63 -6.48
N PHE A 32 14.45 15.52 -6.04
CA PHE A 32 13.30 16.09 -6.74
C PHE A 32 13.11 17.59 -6.50
N ILE A 33 13.68 18.17 -5.43
CA ILE A 33 13.52 19.59 -5.10
C ILE A 33 14.00 20.51 -6.25
N PRO A 34 15.22 20.38 -6.78
CA PRO A 34 15.69 21.27 -7.86
C PRO A 34 14.81 21.17 -9.10
N THR A 35 14.34 19.96 -9.42
CA THR A 35 13.51 19.72 -10.60
C THR A 35 12.08 20.20 -10.43
N ALA A 36 11.50 20.11 -9.23
CA ALA A 36 10.19 20.65 -8.91
C ALA A 36 10.16 22.19 -8.95
N VAL A 37 11.33 22.83 -8.82
CA VAL A 37 11.50 24.29 -8.87
C VAL A 37 11.82 24.77 -10.29
N ALA A 38 12.67 24.04 -11.01
CA ALA A 38 13.28 24.53 -12.25
C ALA A 38 12.71 23.89 -13.54
N ALA A 39 12.04 22.75 -13.46
CA ALA A 39 11.64 21.99 -14.64
C ALA A 39 10.12 21.89 -14.78
N ASP A 40 9.56 22.55 -15.80
CA ASP A 40 8.19 22.32 -16.29
C ASP A 40 8.08 21.02 -17.12
N SER A 41 9.06 20.12 -16.99
CA SER A 41 9.19 18.98 -17.87
C SER A 41 8.51 17.74 -17.29
N THR A 42 7.50 17.25 -18.00
CA THR A 42 6.66 16.12 -17.55
C THR A 42 7.49 14.88 -17.22
N TRP A 43 8.55 14.58 -17.98
CA TRP A 43 9.37 13.37 -17.78
C TRP A 43 10.00 13.28 -16.38
N VAL A 44 10.30 14.42 -15.75
CA VAL A 44 10.85 14.46 -14.38
C VAL A 44 9.85 13.83 -13.40
N TYR A 45 8.57 14.16 -13.53
CA TYR A 45 7.51 13.60 -12.70
C TYR A 45 7.37 12.09 -12.92
N TRP A 46 7.57 11.61 -14.16
CA TRP A 46 7.61 10.18 -14.46
C TRP A 46 8.81 9.49 -13.81
N ALA A 47 10.01 10.05 -13.95
CA ALA A 47 11.22 9.50 -13.34
C ALA A 47 11.13 9.48 -11.81
N PHE A 48 10.61 10.55 -11.21
CA PHE A 48 10.36 10.63 -9.78
C PHE A 48 9.32 9.60 -9.32
N SER A 49 8.18 9.52 -10.01
CA SER A 49 7.12 8.53 -9.70
C SER A 49 7.62 7.10 -9.84
N PHE A 50 8.44 6.82 -10.85
CA PHE A 50 9.08 5.52 -11.04
C PHE A 50 10.08 5.21 -9.92
N GLY A 51 10.96 6.15 -9.58
CA GLY A 51 11.92 5.99 -8.49
C GLY A 51 11.23 5.75 -7.15
N PHE A 52 10.22 6.56 -6.83
CA PHE A 52 9.43 6.42 -5.62
C PHE A 52 8.62 5.12 -5.59
N GLY A 53 7.97 4.77 -6.71
CA GLY A 53 7.25 3.51 -6.87
C GLY A 53 8.16 2.28 -6.77
N SER A 54 9.44 2.42 -7.10
CA SER A 54 10.45 1.37 -6.95
C SER A 54 10.95 1.22 -5.51
N ALA A 55 11.13 2.33 -4.80
CA ALA A 55 11.65 2.37 -3.43
C ALA A 55 10.59 2.03 -2.37
N ARG A 56 9.35 2.49 -2.56
CA ARG A 56 8.26 2.30 -1.59
C ARG A 56 8.00 0.84 -1.20
N PRO A 57 7.98 -0.14 -2.12
CA PRO A 57 7.85 -1.55 -1.74
C PRO A 57 8.96 -2.06 -0.82
N PHE A 58 10.15 -1.47 -0.83
CA PHE A 58 11.22 -1.85 0.11
C PHE A 58 10.84 -1.45 1.54
N VAL A 59 10.36 -0.22 1.72
CA VAL A 59 9.93 0.28 3.03
C VAL A 59 8.71 -0.49 3.53
N ASP A 60 7.66 -0.58 2.71
CA ASP A 60 6.39 -1.16 3.12
C ASP A 60 6.54 -2.65 3.51
N ASN A 61 7.30 -3.43 2.73
CA ASN A 61 7.53 -4.83 3.07
C ASN A 61 8.49 -4.98 4.26
N ALA A 62 9.57 -4.19 4.34
CA ALA A 62 10.52 -4.30 5.45
C ALA A 62 9.88 -3.91 6.79
N VAL A 63 9.05 -2.87 6.83
CA VAL A 63 8.29 -2.48 8.04
C VAL A 63 7.34 -3.59 8.48
N HIS A 64 6.66 -4.24 7.54
CA HIS A 64 5.79 -5.37 7.89
C HIS A 64 6.55 -6.59 8.42
N ILE A 65 7.70 -6.92 7.83
CA ILE A 65 8.56 -7.99 8.36
C ILE A 65 9.02 -7.60 9.76
N LEU A 66 9.46 -6.36 9.96
CA LEU A 66 9.88 -5.85 11.26
C LEU A 66 8.77 -5.97 12.32
N VAL A 67 7.52 -5.67 11.95
CA VAL A 67 6.37 -5.85 12.85
C VAL A 67 6.18 -7.33 13.20
N VAL A 68 6.25 -8.23 12.23
CA VAL A 68 6.15 -9.68 12.50
C VAL A 68 7.30 -10.16 13.41
N GLU A 69 8.52 -9.69 13.19
CA GLU A 69 9.71 -10.08 13.98
C GLU A 69 9.71 -9.50 15.41
N THR A 70 9.12 -8.31 15.61
CA THR A 70 9.14 -7.61 16.90
C THR A 70 7.88 -7.86 17.74
N SER A 71 6.80 -8.32 17.14
CA SER A 71 5.56 -8.67 17.83
C SER A 71 5.62 -10.09 18.40
N GLN A 72 5.14 -10.27 19.62
CA GLN A 72 4.80 -11.60 20.15
C GLN A 72 3.64 -12.21 19.34
N GLU A 73 3.61 -13.54 19.16
CA GLU A 73 2.59 -14.23 18.34
C GLU A 73 1.15 -13.81 18.69
N VAL A 74 0.83 -13.69 19.98
CA VAL A 74 -0.49 -13.30 20.49
C VAL A 74 -0.83 -11.83 20.18
N ALA A 75 0.18 -10.99 19.94
CA ALA A 75 0.03 -9.57 19.68
C ALA A 75 0.15 -9.19 18.18
N ILE A 76 0.39 -10.16 17.28
CA ILE A 76 0.58 -9.88 15.85
C ILE A 76 -0.67 -9.23 15.25
N GLU A 77 -1.87 -9.75 15.53
CA GLU A 77 -3.12 -9.20 14.99
C GLU A 77 -3.35 -7.76 15.46
N ARG A 78 -3.10 -7.48 16.75
CA ARG A 78 -3.21 -6.14 17.33
C ARG A 78 -2.20 -5.18 16.69
N THR A 79 -0.95 -5.59 16.55
CA THR A 79 0.11 -4.75 15.99
C THR A 79 -0.13 -4.47 14.51
N ASN A 80 -0.60 -5.48 13.75
CA ASN A 80 -1.03 -5.30 12.36
C ASN A 80 -2.22 -4.35 12.25
N GLY A 81 -3.17 -4.42 13.19
CA GLY A 81 -4.27 -3.46 13.30
C GLY A 81 -3.77 -2.03 13.47
N VAL A 82 -2.87 -1.78 14.43
CA VAL A 82 -2.27 -0.44 14.65
C VAL A 82 -1.51 0.05 13.41
N LEU A 83 -0.72 -0.82 12.78
CA LEU A 83 0.01 -0.49 11.55
C LEU A 83 -0.96 -0.10 10.43
N SER A 84 -2.02 -0.88 10.21
CA SER A 84 -3.04 -0.59 9.20
C SER A 84 -3.78 0.72 9.51
N THR A 85 -4.10 1.00 10.78
CA THR A 85 -4.69 2.28 11.19
C THR A 85 -3.74 3.43 10.89
N GLY A 86 -2.44 3.29 11.19
CA GLY A 86 -1.42 4.29 10.87
C GLY A 86 -1.32 4.56 9.36
N GLN A 87 -1.36 3.52 8.53
CA GLN A 87 -1.37 3.64 7.08
C GLN A 87 -2.64 4.34 6.56
N SER A 88 -3.82 3.99 7.08
CA SER A 88 -5.08 4.64 6.73
C SER A 88 -5.09 6.11 7.15
N LEU A 89 -4.62 6.42 8.36
CA LEU A 89 -4.45 7.80 8.83
C LEU A 89 -3.49 8.57 7.93
N GLY A 90 -2.36 7.99 7.54
CA GLY A 90 -1.42 8.59 6.59
C GLY A 90 -2.06 8.83 5.22
N GLY A 91 -2.90 7.91 4.73
CA GLY A 91 -3.65 8.05 3.48
C GLY A 91 -4.71 9.16 3.51
N ILE A 92 -5.30 9.42 4.68
CA ILE A 92 -6.32 10.47 4.88
C ILE A 92 -5.69 11.83 5.20
N ALA A 93 -4.80 11.88 6.19
CA ALA A 93 -4.19 13.11 6.67
C ALA A 93 -3.06 13.61 5.75
N GLY A 94 -2.37 12.70 5.06
CA GLY A 94 -1.23 13.03 4.19
C GLY A 94 -1.60 14.00 3.06
N PRO A 95 -2.59 13.70 2.21
CA PRO A 95 -3.04 14.62 1.16
C PRO A 95 -3.53 15.97 1.72
N SER A 96 -4.22 15.95 2.86
CA SER A 96 -4.71 17.15 3.55
C SER A 96 -3.57 18.08 3.98
N LEU A 97 -2.57 17.51 4.65
CA LEU A 97 -1.38 18.23 5.07
C LEU A 97 -0.55 18.69 3.87
N ALA A 98 -0.40 17.85 2.84
CA ALA A 98 0.30 18.20 1.61
C ALA A 98 -0.40 19.37 0.89
N GLY A 99 -1.74 19.38 0.86
CA GLY A 99 -2.55 20.48 0.34
C GLY A 99 -2.28 21.80 1.04
N ALA A 100 -2.36 21.80 2.36
CA ALA A 100 -2.10 22.97 3.19
C ALA A 100 -0.66 23.48 2.99
N LEU A 101 0.34 22.58 2.97
CA LEU A 101 1.73 22.93 2.71
C LEU A 101 1.90 23.51 1.30
N PHE A 102 1.24 22.94 0.29
CA PHE A 102 1.31 23.40 -1.09
C PHE A 102 0.76 24.83 -1.26
N ALA A 103 -0.24 25.20 -0.47
CA ALA A 103 -0.78 26.56 -0.44
C ALA A 103 0.25 27.61 0.03
N TRP A 104 1.22 27.22 0.88
CA TRP A 104 2.34 28.09 1.24
C TRP A 104 3.43 28.14 0.18
N SER A 105 3.83 26.98 -0.36
CA SER A 105 4.82 26.90 -1.44
C SER A 105 4.76 25.53 -2.12
N ARG A 106 5.06 25.50 -3.42
CA ARG A 106 5.10 24.26 -4.23
C ARG A 106 6.06 23.20 -3.67
N ILE A 107 7.12 23.62 -2.97
CA ILE A 107 8.16 22.72 -2.44
C ILE A 107 7.82 22.23 -1.02
N SER A 108 7.01 22.99 -0.26
CA SER A 108 6.73 22.69 1.14
C SER A 108 6.21 21.27 1.41
N PRO A 109 5.36 20.64 0.56
CA PRO A 109 4.97 19.25 0.76
C PRO A 109 6.14 18.27 0.69
N ILE A 110 7.12 18.53 -0.20
CA ILE A 110 8.32 17.71 -0.34
C ILE A 110 9.19 17.84 0.92
N VAL A 111 9.36 19.06 1.42
CA VAL A 111 10.09 19.32 2.68
C VAL A 111 9.40 18.62 3.85
N GLY A 112 8.08 18.72 3.96
CA GLY A 112 7.29 18.01 4.98
C GLY A 112 7.48 16.50 4.90
N ALA A 113 7.45 15.93 3.69
CA ALA A 113 7.69 14.50 3.47
C ALA A 113 9.10 14.07 3.90
N ILE A 114 10.13 14.89 3.63
CA ILE A 114 11.51 14.66 4.09
C ILE A 114 11.57 14.67 5.62
N VAL A 115 10.97 15.66 6.29
CA VAL A 115 10.95 15.74 7.76
C VAL A 115 10.28 14.51 8.36
N CYS A 116 9.13 14.09 7.84
CA CYS A 116 8.44 12.87 8.29
C CYS A 116 9.28 11.61 8.04
N ALA A 117 9.95 11.50 6.88
CA ALA A 117 10.81 10.37 6.56
C ALA A 117 12.05 10.32 7.48
N CYS A 118 12.66 11.47 7.80
CA CYS A 118 13.75 11.57 8.77
C CYS A 118 13.30 11.18 10.19
N ALA A 119 12.11 11.63 10.61
CA ALA A 119 11.53 11.21 11.89
C ALA A 119 11.31 9.69 11.94
N ALA A 120 10.76 9.10 10.87
CA ALA A 120 10.61 7.66 10.73
C ALA A 120 11.96 6.94 10.77
N LEU A 121 12.98 7.47 10.10
CA LEU A 121 14.34 6.94 10.12
C LEU A 121 14.91 6.88 11.55
N ILE A 122 14.74 7.95 12.32
CA ILE A 122 15.16 8.01 13.73
C ILE A 122 14.40 6.97 14.56
N CYS A 123 13.09 6.84 14.38
CA CYS A 123 12.28 5.84 15.07
C CYS A 123 12.74 4.41 14.77
N VAL A 124 12.93 4.06 13.49
CA VAL A 124 13.40 2.72 13.08
C VAL A 124 14.84 2.47 13.56
N ALA A 125 15.69 3.51 13.57
CA ALA A 125 17.05 3.40 14.08
C ALA A 125 17.08 3.08 15.58
N ARG A 126 16.07 3.50 16.35
CA ARG A 126 15.95 3.22 17.80
C ARG A 126 15.34 1.86 18.13
N ILE A 127 14.83 1.12 17.15
CA ILE A 127 14.33 -0.25 17.38
C ILE A 127 15.54 -1.16 17.63
N SER A 128 15.78 -1.47 18.90
CA SER A 128 16.80 -2.41 19.35
C SER A 128 16.32 -3.85 19.15
N GLY A 129 17.23 -4.77 18.81
CA GLY A 129 16.97 -6.20 18.96
C GLY A 129 16.19 -6.89 17.84
N SER A 130 16.26 -6.44 16.57
CA SER A 130 15.89 -7.33 15.47
C SER A 130 16.86 -8.51 15.48
N ALA A 131 16.42 -9.68 15.94
CA ALA A 131 17.19 -10.91 15.86
C ALA A 131 17.77 -11.03 14.44
N GLN A 132 19.04 -11.41 14.31
CA GLN A 132 19.55 -11.74 12.98
C GLN A 132 18.62 -12.83 12.43
N PRO A 133 18.05 -12.64 11.24
CA PRO A 133 17.22 -13.67 10.65
C PRO A 133 18.07 -14.92 10.58
N GLU A 134 17.59 -16.00 11.20
CA GLU A 134 18.16 -17.32 10.96
C GLU A 134 18.21 -17.47 9.44
N PRO A 135 19.39 -17.72 8.84
CA PRO A 135 19.53 -17.76 7.39
C PRO A 135 18.57 -18.82 6.89
N THR A 136 17.42 -18.37 6.41
CA THR A 136 16.38 -19.24 5.90
C THR A 136 17.00 -19.83 4.65
N GLU A 137 17.48 -21.07 4.77
CA GLU A 137 18.01 -21.86 3.67
C GLU A 137 17.19 -21.56 2.44
N ALA A 138 17.85 -21.17 1.36
CA ALA A 138 17.28 -20.69 0.11
C ALA A 138 16.13 -21.60 -0.38
N ARG A 139 14.93 -21.42 0.17
CA ARG A 139 13.77 -22.27 -0.07
C ARG A 139 13.15 -21.79 -1.36
N THR A 140 13.67 -22.37 -2.43
CA THR A 140 13.10 -22.56 -3.77
C THR A 140 11.82 -21.75 -4.02
N THR A 141 11.94 -20.59 -4.65
CA THR A 141 10.78 -19.82 -5.16
C THR A 141 9.83 -20.59 -6.08
N GLY A 142 10.24 -21.77 -6.57
CA GLY A 142 9.38 -22.74 -7.26
C GLY A 142 8.31 -23.34 -6.36
N THR A 143 8.62 -23.61 -5.07
CA THR A 143 7.63 -24.12 -4.11
C THR A 143 6.64 -23.05 -3.68
N SER A 144 7.01 -21.78 -3.52
CA SER A 144 6.05 -20.75 -3.06
C SER A 144 4.86 -20.54 -4.02
N ARG A 145 5.07 -20.61 -5.34
CA ARG A 145 3.97 -20.54 -6.32
C ARG A 145 3.07 -21.78 -6.23
N ALA A 146 3.68 -22.96 -6.09
CA ALA A 146 2.96 -24.22 -5.97
C ALA A 146 2.16 -24.27 -4.67
N LEU A 147 2.76 -23.83 -3.56
CA LEU A 147 2.14 -23.70 -2.24
C LEU A 147 0.98 -22.71 -2.25
N LEU A 148 1.14 -21.55 -2.90
CA LEU A 148 0.04 -20.59 -3.07
C LEU A 148 -1.12 -21.21 -3.88
N ARG A 149 -0.82 -21.95 -4.96
CA ARG A 149 -1.85 -22.64 -5.76
C ARG A 149 -2.53 -23.79 -4.99
N ALA A 150 -1.78 -24.47 -4.12
CA ALA A 150 -2.31 -25.52 -3.28
C ALA A 150 -3.24 -24.96 -2.18
N ASN A 151 -2.96 -23.75 -1.69
CA ASN A 151 -3.78 -23.06 -0.71
C ASN A 151 -4.84 -22.17 -1.40
N ARG A 152 -6.01 -22.75 -1.65
CA ARG A 152 -7.14 -22.07 -2.33
C ARG A 152 -7.53 -20.76 -1.63
N VAL A 153 -7.48 -20.71 -0.29
CA VAL A 153 -7.81 -19.50 0.49
C VAL A 153 -6.79 -18.41 0.24
N ALA A 154 -5.49 -18.72 0.34
CA ALA A 154 -4.43 -17.75 0.09
C ALA A 154 -4.43 -17.24 -1.37
N LEU A 155 -4.72 -18.12 -2.34
CA LEU A 155 -4.89 -17.74 -3.75
C LEU A 155 -6.08 -16.80 -3.94
N ALA A 156 -7.23 -17.15 -3.37
CA ALA A 156 -8.44 -16.33 -3.40
C ALA A 156 -8.22 -14.95 -2.79
N LEU A 157 -7.59 -14.88 -1.61
CA LEU A 157 -7.21 -13.62 -0.97
C LEU A 157 -6.25 -12.83 -1.86
N SER A 158 -5.29 -13.48 -2.53
CA SER A 158 -4.35 -12.81 -3.44
C SER A 158 -5.05 -12.19 -4.63
N VAL A 159 -5.98 -12.92 -5.26
CA VAL A 159 -6.75 -12.44 -6.41
C VAL A 159 -7.68 -11.30 -6.00
N SER A 160 -8.37 -11.46 -4.88
CA SER A 160 -9.29 -10.44 -4.37
C SER A 160 -8.54 -9.17 -3.96
N GLY A 161 -7.41 -9.30 -3.27
CA GLY A 161 -6.54 -8.16 -2.94
C GLY A 161 -5.94 -7.48 -4.17
N PHE A 162 -5.55 -8.25 -5.20
CA PHE A 162 -5.10 -7.70 -6.47
C PHE A 162 -6.18 -6.86 -7.14
N LEU A 163 -7.39 -7.40 -7.30
CA LEU A 163 -8.53 -6.70 -7.91
C LEU A 163 -8.90 -5.45 -7.11
N SER A 164 -8.97 -5.57 -5.78
CA SER A 164 -9.22 -4.42 -4.89
C SER A 164 -8.20 -3.30 -5.13
N ASN A 165 -6.90 -3.63 -5.24
CA ASN A 165 -5.87 -2.64 -5.54
C ASN A 165 -5.93 -2.09 -6.97
N VAL A 166 -6.38 -2.86 -7.96
CA VAL A 166 -6.67 -2.33 -9.31
C VAL A 166 -7.75 -1.26 -9.22
N PHE A 167 -8.87 -1.54 -8.57
CA PHE A 167 -9.94 -0.56 -8.45
C PHE A 167 -9.54 0.63 -7.58
N ALA A 168 -8.71 0.40 -6.56
CA ALA A 168 -8.16 1.47 -5.74
C ALA A 168 -7.21 2.39 -6.50
N GLY A 169 -6.31 1.82 -7.32
CA GLY A 169 -5.44 2.57 -8.20
C GLY A 169 -6.23 3.37 -9.24
N CYS A 170 -7.31 2.79 -9.76
CA CYS A 170 -8.23 3.44 -10.71
C CYS A 170 -8.92 4.64 -10.06
N TYR A 171 -9.52 4.45 -8.88
CA TYR A 171 -10.15 5.52 -8.12
C TYR A 171 -9.16 6.66 -7.82
N SER A 172 -7.97 6.30 -7.32
CA SER A 172 -6.93 7.28 -6.95
C SER A 172 -6.43 8.10 -8.13
N ALA A 173 -6.38 7.52 -9.34
CA ALA A 173 -5.97 8.23 -10.56
C ALA A 173 -7.08 9.14 -11.11
N VAL A 174 -8.34 8.73 -10.98
CA VAL A 174 -9.49 9.45 -11.58
C VAL A 174 -10.01 10.56 -10.66
N LEU A 175 -9.97 10.34 -9.35
CA LEU A 175 -10.53 11.28 -8.37
C LEU A 175 -9.98 12.72 -8.52
N PRO A 176 -8.65 12.96 -8.66
CA PRO A 176 -8.14 14.30 -8.87
C PRO A 176 -8.67 14.94 -10.16
N LEU A 177 -8.78 14.17 -11.24
CA LEU A 177 -9.31 14.64 -12.52
C LEU A 177 -10.79 15.01 -12.40
N TYR A 178 -11.57 14.19 -11.70
CA TYR A 178 -12.99 14.46 -11.44
C TYR A 178 -13.14 15.77 -10.65
N LEU A 179 -12.38 15.95 -9.57
CA LEU A 179 -12.46 17.14 -8.73
C LEU A 179 -12.03 18.42 -9.46
N LEU A 180 -10.97 18.35 -10.26
CA LEU A 180 -10.46 19.51 -10.99
C LEU A 180 -11.31 19.86 -12.21
N ARG A 181 -11.80 18.87 -12.96
CA ARG A 181 -12.52 19.12 -14.23
C ARG A 181 -14.03 19.22 -14.07
N VAL A 182 -14.64 18.38 -13.23
CA VAL A 182 -16.09 18.29 -13.09
C VAL A 182 -16.58 19.18 -11.95
N VAL A 183 -15.94 19.08 -10.78
CA VAL A 183 -16.30 19.90 -9.61
C VAL A 183 -15.68 21.30 -9.69
N GLN A 184 -14.71 21.51 -10.59
CA GLN A 184 -14.01 22.79 -10.80
C GLN A 184 -13.37 23.34 -9.52
N LEU A 185 -12.87 22.45 -8.66
CA LEU A 185 -12.18 22.88 -7.45
C LEU A 185 -10.85 23.53 -7.80
N PRO A 186 -10.49 24.67 -7.18
CA PRO A 186 -9.16 25.23 -7.34
C PRO A 186 -8.10 24.24 -6.81
N PRO A 187 -6.93 24.12 -7.45
CA PRO A 187 -5.89 23.17 -7.04
C PRO A 187 -5.42 23.34 -5.60
N GLN A 188 -5.44 24.57 -5.07
CA GLN A 188 -5.09 24.85 -3.68
C GLN A 188 -6.10 24.23 -2.71
N VAL A 189 -7.38 24.22 -3.12
CA VAL A 189 -8.44 23.66 -2.31
C VAL A 189 -8.51 22.15 -2.50
N TYR A 190 -8.08 21.56 -3.62
CA TYR A 190 -8.06 20.08 -3.78
C TYR A 190 -7.38 19.37 -2.60
N GLY A 191 -6.22 19.86 -2.18
CA GLY A 191 -5.51 19.27 -1.05
C GLY A 191 -6.20 19.55 0.29
N LEU A 192 -6.92 20.67 0.44
CA LEU A 192 -7.72 20.96 1.63
C LEU A 192 -9.10 20.26 1.60
N ASN A 193 -9.68 19.98 0.43
CA ASN A 193 -11.06 19.52 0.16
C ASN A 193 -11.25 18.01 0.14
N SER A 194 -10.23 17.24 0.53
CA SER A 194 -10.50 16.00 1.27
C SER A 194 -11.49 16.23 2.43
N THR A 195 -11.75 17.50 2.83
CA THR A 195 -12.72 17.96 3.84
C THR A 195 -14.11 18.42 3.36
N ILE A 196 -14.46 18.46 2.06
CA ILE A 196 -15.88 18.69 1.68
C ILE A 196 -16.69 17.51 2.21
N GLY A 197 -17.63 17.75 3.12
CA GLY A 197 -18.26 16.70 3.94
C GLY A 197 -18.71 15.44 3.21
N LEU A 198 -19.24 15.55 1.98
CA LEU A 198 -19.62 14.39 1.16
C LEU A 198 -18.41 13.62 0.61
N LEU A 199 -17.39 14.33 0.14
CA LEU A 199 -16.15 13.72 -0.34
C LEU A 199 -15.32 13.17 0.80
N LEU A 200 -15.30 13.85 1.96
CA LEU A 200 -14.73 13.34 3.19
C LEU A 200 -15.46 12.09 3.64
N ALA A 201 -16.79 12.07 3.60
CA ALA A 201 -17.57 10.88 3.91
C ALA A 201 -17.24 9.73 2.94
N CYS A 202 -17.30 9.95 1.62
CA CYS A 202 -16.96 8.92 0.63
C CYS A 202 -15.52 8.42 0.78
N THR A 203 -14.55 9.33 0.98
CA THR A 203 -13.13 9.00 1.15
C THR A 203 -12.87 8.34 2.51
N ALA A 204 -13.59 8.73 3.56
CA ALA A 204 -13.51 8.10 4.87
C ALA A 204 -14.12 6.70 4.86
N PHE A 205 -15.31 6.51 4.28
CA PHE A 205 -15.90 5.19 4.08
C PHE A 205 -15.01 4.30 3.21
N TYR A 206 -14.44 4.87 2.15
CA TYR A 206 -13.50 4.18 1.31
C TYR A 206 -12.21 3.81 2.05
N GLY A 207 -11.65 4.72 2.85
CA GLY A 207 -10.43 4.52 3.65
C GLY A 207 -10.63 3.54 4.80
N ILE A 208 -11.79 3.58 5.46
CA ILE A 208 -12.21 2.60 6.48
C ILE A 208 -12.41 1.24 5.82
N GLY A 209 -13.10 1.19 4.68
CA GLY A 209 -13.32 -0.03 3.91
C GLY A 209 -12.00 -0.68 3.48
N LEU A 210 -11.10 0.10 2.88
CA LEU A 210 -9.75 -0.35 2.50
C LEU A 210 -8.90 -0.75 3.70
N GLY A 211 -8.95 0.00 4.79
CA GLY A 211 -8.20 -0.32 6.02
C GLY A 211 -8.68 -1.63 6.64
N GLY A 212 -10.00 -1.78 6.79
CA GLY A 212 -10.63 -3.01 7.23
C GLY A 212 -10.33 -4.18 6.30
N TRP A 213 -10.36 -3.95 4.99
CA TRP A 213 -10.01 -4.94 3.97
C TRP A 213 -8.57 -5.41 4.07
N ASN A 214 -7.61 -4.48 4.07
CA ASN A 214 -6.19 -4.79 4.13
C ASN A 214 -5.80 -5.50 5.43
N SER A 215 -6.35 -5.04 6.56
CA SER A 215 -6.13 -5.68 7.86
C SER A 215 -6.72 -7.09 7.88
N SER A 216 -7.99 -7.26 7.48
CA SER A 216 -8.69 -8.55 7.53
C SER A 216 -8.08 -9.58 6.58
N THR A 217 -7.76 -9.18 5.35
CA THR A 217 -7.14 -10.07 4.35
C THR A 217 -5.72 -10.46 4.74
N SER A 218 -4.95 -9.54 5.31
CA SER A 218 -3.61 -9.84 5.83
C SER A 218 -3.67 -10.80 7.03
N SER A 219 -4.59 -10.58 7.97
CA SER A 219 -4.76 -11.48 9.12
C SER A 219 -5.25 -12.87 8.69
N ALA A 220 -6.22 -12.95 7.77
CA ALA A 220 -6.67 -14.22 7.20
C ALA A 220 -5.56 -14.95 6.45
N LEU A 221 -4.72 -14.22 5.71
CA LEU A 221 -3.56 -14.78 5.05
C LEU A 221 -2.56 -15.32 6.07
N LEU A 222 -2.22 -14.56 7.12
CA LEU A 222 -1.27 -15.00 8.15
C LEU A 222 -1.76 -16.29 8.83
N ARG A 223 -3.06 -16.40 9.13
CA ARG A 223 -3.67 -17.63 9.66
C ARG A 223 -3.60 -18.80 8.68
N SER A 224 -3.86 -18.56 7.40
CA SER A 224 -3.81 -19.62 6.36
C SER A 224 -2.38 -20.02 5.96
N ALA A 225 -1.39 -19.18 6.24
CA ALA A 225 0.02 -19.38 5.91
C ALA A 225 0.82 -20.01 7.07
N HIS A 226 0.17 -20.50 8.13
CA HIS A 226 0.84 -21.19 9.23
C HIS A 226 1.55 -22.46 8.73
N GLY A 227 2.86 -22.55 8.99
CA GLY A 227 3.70 -23.70 8.67
C GLY A 227 4.92 -23.40 7.80
N PRO A 228 5.65 -24.45 7.38
CA PRO A 228 6.87 -24.31 6.56
C PRO A 228 6.57 -23.62 5.22
N GLY A 229 7.12 -22.41 5.03
CA GLY A 229 6.95 -21.63 3.80
C GLY A 229 5.98 -20.45 3.89
N GLY A 230 5.43 -20.15 5.07
CA GLY A 230 4.52 -19.01 5.30
C GLY A 230 5.08 -17.67 4.80
N HIS A 231 6.36 -17.38 5.06
CA HIS A 231 7.04 -16.17 4.56
C HIS A 231 7.00 -16.04 3.02
N GLY A 232 7.16 -17.15 2.31
CA GLY A 232 7.11 -17.19 0.85
C GLY A 232 5.70 -16.92 0.31
N ILE A 233 4.68 -17.50 0.95
CA ILE A 233 3.27 -17.26 0.62
C ILE A 233 2.91 -15.80 0.86
N THR A 234 3.25 -15.24 2.03
CA THR A 234 2.97 -13.85 2.38
C THR A 234 3.66 -12.87 1.43
N THR A 235 4.95 -13.07 1.14
CA THR A 235 5.70 -12.22 0.21
C THR A 235 5.10 -12.26 -1.20
N MET A 236 4.68 -13.44 -1.65
CA MET A 236 4.09 -13.61 -2.97
C MET A 236 2.69 -12.99 -3.06
N TYR A 237 1.84 -13.22 -2.06
CA TYR A 237 0.55 -12.56 -1.92
C TYR A 237 0.71 -11.04 -2.04
N ARG A 238 1.60 -10.42 -1.25
CA ARG A 238 1.77 -8.96 -1.27
C ARG A 238 2.27 -8.46 -2.62
N SER A 239 3.20 -9.19 -3.23
CA SER A 239 3.70 -8.86 -4.56
C SER A 239 2.59 -8.88 -5.62
N ILE A 240 1.69 -9.86 -5.55
CA ILE A 240 0.50 -9.93 -6.40
C ILE A 240 -0.41 -8.74 -6.11
N VAL A 241 -0.80 -8.55 -4.85
CA VAL A 241 -1.71 -7.49 -4.43
C VAL A 241 -1.21 -6.10 -4.83
N PHE A 242 0.06 -5.78 -4.61
CA PHE A 242 0.63 -4.48 -4.97
C PHE A 242 0.78 -4.27 -6.49
N ALA A 243 0.89 -5.33 -7.29
CA ALA A 243 0.91 -5.21 -8.74
C ALA A 243 -0.43 -4.71 -9.31
N GLY A 244 -1.52 -4.80 -8.53
CA GLY A 244 -2.82 -4.28 -8.93
C GLY A 244 -2.84 -2.76 -9.05
N ALA A 245 -2.18 -2.03 -8.15
CA ALA A 245 -2.28 -0.57 -8.11
C ALA A 245 -1.80 0.14 -9.40
N PRO A 246 -0.62 -0.19 -10.00
CA PRO A 246 -0.20 0.40 -11.27
C PRO A 246 -1.15 0.09 -12.43
N LEU A 247 -1.66 -1.14 -12.51
CA LEU A 247 -2.66 -1.53 -13.52
C LEU A 247 -3.96 -0.75 -13.32
N GLY A 248 -4.36 -0.58 -12.07
CA GLY A 248 -5.46 0.27 -11.65
C GLY A 248 -5.31 1.70 -12.11
N SER A 249 -4.16 2.32 -11.85
CA SER A 249 -3.91 3.70 -12.27
C SER A 249 -3.90 3.84 -13.80
N GLY A 250 -3.38 2.86 -14.54
CA GLY A 250 -3.47 2.82 -16.00
C GLY A 250 -4.92 2.71 -16.49
N LEU A 251 -5.71 1.82 -15.89
CA LEU A 251 -7.14 1.70 -16.16
C LEU A 251 -7.89 3.00 -15.82
N GLY A 252 -7.56 3.63 -14.70
CA GLY A 252 -8.13 4.91 -14.28
C GLY A 252 -7.79 6.04 -15.25
N ALA A 253 -6.55 6.13 -15.72
CA ALA A 253 -6.16 7.10 -16.73
C ALA A 253 -6.94 6.90 -18.04
N LEU A 254 -7.06 5.64 -18.48
CA LEU A 254 -7.83 5.27 -19.66
C LEU A 254 -9.32 5.61 -19.50
N MET A 255 -9.96 5.19 -18.41
CA MET A 255 -11.37 5.51 -18.12
C MET A 255 -11.61 7.01 -17.96
N GLY A 256 -10.70 7.71 -17.29
CA GLY A 256 -10.73 9.16 -17.09
C GLY A 256 -10.62 9.97 -18.39
N SER A 257 -10.01 9.39 -19.45
CA SER A 257 -9.97 10.01 -20.78
C SER A 257 -11.34 10.02 -21.48
N PHE A 258 -12.22 9.06 -21.17
CA PHE A 258 -13.60 9.06 -21.66
C PHE A 258 -14.49 9.97 -20.79
N SER A 259 -14.49 9.73 -19.48
CA SER A 259 -15.12 10.60 -18.49
C SER A 259 -14.61 10.25 -17.10
N PRO A 260 -14.24 11.24 -16.26
CA PRO A 260 -13.90 10.99 -14.87
C PRO A 260 -15.03 10.31 -14.09
N ALA A 261 -16.31 10.52 -14.47
CA ALA A 261 -17.44 9.85 -13.82
C ALA A 261 -17.43 8.33 -14.07
N TRP A 262 -17.08 7.89 -15.29
CA TRP A 262 -16.96 6.47 -15.62
C TRP A 262 -15.86 5.80 -14.80
N GLY A 263 -14.70 6.46 -14.65
CA GLY A 263 -13.62 5.91 -13.83
C GLY A 263 -13.99 5.72 -12.36
N VAL A 264 -14.69 6.69 -11.76
CA VAL A 264 -15.21 6.57 -10.38
C VAL A 264 -16.24 5.44 -10.28
N PHE A 265 -17.17 5.36 -11.23
CA PHE A 265 -18.19 4.31 -11.28
C PHE A 265 -17.56 2.91 -11.39
N THR A 266 -16.63 2.71 -12.34
CA THR A 266 -15.93 1.44 -12.53
C THR A 266 -15.16 1.03 -11.27
N ALA A 267 -14.49 1.97 -10.61
CA ALA A 267 -13.80 1.69 -9.35
C ALA A 267 -14.77 1.29 -8.23
N GLY A 268 -15.92 1.96 -8.12
CA GLY A 268 -16.96 1.65 -7.14
C GLY A 268 -17.55 0.26 -7.34
N VAL A 269 -18.01 -0.05 -8.56
CA VAL A 269 -18.58 -1.37 -8.92
C VAL A 269 -17.56 -2.48 -8.74
N GLY A 270 -16.31 -2.25 -9.19
CA GLY A 270 -15.25 -3.23 -9.05
C GLY A 270 -14.89 -3.54 -7.58
N THR A 271 -14.86 -2.51 -6.74
CA THR A 271 -14.63 -2.68 -5.29
C THR A 271 -15.77 -3.45 -4.64
N ALA A 272 -17.03 -3.14 -4.98
CA ALA A 272 -18.20 -3.86 -4.48
C ALA A 272 -18.19 -5.33 -4.90
N ALA A 273 -17.84 -5.62 -6.16
CA ALA A 273 -17.72 -6.99 -6.66
C ALA A 273 -16.65 -7.80 -5.90
N CYS A 274 -15.50 -7.18 -5.56
CA CYS A 274 -14.49 -7.82 -4.72
C CYS A 274 -15.07 -8.19 -3.34
N GLY A 275 -15.84 -7.27 -2.74
CA GLY A 275 -16.56 -7.49 -1.49
C GLY A 275 -17.49 -8.71 -1.54
N CYS A 276 -18.29 -8.82 -2.59
CA CYS A 276 -19.19 -9.96 -2.80
C CYS A 276 -18.44 -11.28 -2.91
N VAL A 277 -17.34 -11.33 -3.68
CA VAL A 277 -16.52 -12.55 -3.83
C VAL A 277 -15.98 -13.01 -2.47
N LEU A 278 -15.49 -12.06 -1.66
CA LEU A 278 -14.97 -12.37 -0.34
C LEU A 278 -16.05 -12.81 0.65
N ALA A 279 -17.24 -12.20 0.60
CA ALA A 279 -18.39 -12.61 1.41
C ALA A 279 -18.85 -14.05 1.07
N VAL A 280 -18.91 -14.41 -0.22
CA VAL A 280 -19.24 -15.77 -0.67
C VAL A 280 -18.20 -16.77 -0.16
N MET A 281 -16.92 -16.43 -0.22
CA MET A 281 -15.84 -17.29 0.27
C MET A 281 -15.88 -17.47 1.80
N ALA A 282 -16.14 -16.39 2.54
CA ALA A 282 -16.27 -16.46 4.00
C ALA A 282 -17.49 -17.28 4.43
N GLY A 283 -18.61 -17.17 3.71
CA GLY A 283 -19.83 -17.94 3.98
C GLY A 283 -19.67 -19.45 3.74
N GLY A 284 -18.83 -19.84 2.78
CA GLY A 284 -18.56 -21.26 2.47
C GLY A 284 -17.80 -22.01 3.58
N ASP A 285 -16.89 -21.33 4.29
CA ASP A 285 -16.09 -21.94 5.37
C ASP A 285 -16.90 -22.17 6.66
N VAL A 286 -17.95 -21.37 6.91
CA VAL A 286 -18.82 -21.54 8.07
C VAL A 286 -19.63 -22.84 7.97
N GLY A 287 -20.02 -23.25 6.76
CA GLY A 287 -20.73 -24.52 6.53
C GLY A 287 -19.85 -25.77 6.68
N ALA A 288 -18.55 -25.66 6.38
CA ALA A 288 -17.64 -26.82 6.40
C ALA A 288 -17.20 -27.23 7.81
N ARG A 289 -17.28 -26.34 8.81
CA ARG A 289 -16.87 -26.63 10.20
C ARG A 289 -17.99 -27.16 11.11
N VAL A 290 -19.23 -27.27 10.61
CA VAL A 290 -20.37 -27.76 11.40
C VAL A 290 -20.51 -29.29 11.33
N HIS A 291 -19.64 -29.98 10.57
CA HIS A 291 -19.68 -31.44 10.38
C HIS A 291 -18.43 -32.18 10.87
N CYS A 292 -17.69 -31.63 11.81
CA CYS A 292 -16.64 -32.37 12.55
C CYS A 292 -16.94 -32.38 14.04
#